data_AF-A0A6G0IMY4-F1
#
_entry.id   AF-A0A6G0IMY4-F1
#
_cell.length_a   1.000
_cell.length_b   1.000
_cell.length_c   1.000
_cell.angle_alpha   90.00
_cell.angle_beta   90.00
_cell.angle_gamma   90.00
#
_symmetry.space_group_name_H-M   'P 1'
#
loop_
_entity.id
_entity.type
_entity.pdbx_description
1 polymer ?
#
loop_
_entity_poly.entity_id
_entity_poly.type
_entity_poly.pdbx_seq_one_letter_code
_entity_poly.pdbx_strand_id
1 'polypeptide(L)'
;MAASSLLDSLEKLARQKGNPLLRYWQESSVTADWLKPDQSSGPTVETTAYVLLTVLLKGRISYANPILTWLTQDQHYGEGFYSIHDTVLTLEAVTEYSKIIPRAALSQDLIVRLSRKLDPVRVQLTQSRPVATPLQVTTNDDITVATGYGSGVSSVKMKTVYYETTASSQTCHFDLTIEVKSASSSNPSRGSPHVVACAKYKPPPNEVMTESSLTVMEIQLPSGVVPETEDLRQFRDIDEPLISHYELQGNTVVIQMETVPSEVFLCIGQRKSVHQTVLAQGGEASAALWGQQCQCMTAACATYRGNIDGSLTAAKRTDETCQSHIKYAYKVTVKSSAAEGNFMTYTATIAEVLKNTDTVFESMSSGTEVYLVKKATCSDVDIQNNKQYLVMGASGSEVKVRLPLDSDALVDLWPTECSSPECSDYTNQLETFALDLQLDGCPVAS
;
A
#
# COMPACT_ATOMS: atom_id res chain seq x y z
N MET A 1 39.88 -27.44 -7.88
CA MET A 1 38.77 -28.20 -7.24
C MET A 1 38.01 -28.95 -8.33
N ALA A 2 37.59 -30.18 -8.09
CA ALA A 2 36.78 -30.93 -9.06
C ALA A 2 35.34 -30.37 -9.07
N ALA A 3 34.68 -30.38 -10.23
CA ALA A 3 33.30 -29.89 -10.35
C ALA A 3 32.32 -30.63 -9.41
N SER A 4 32.58 -31.90 -9.10
CA SER A 4 31.81 -32.68 -8.13
C SER A 4 31.92 -32.14 -6.70
N SER A 5 33.13 -31.78 -6.25
CA SER A 5 33.32 -31.28 -4.88
C SER A 5 32.65 -29.93 -4.65
N LEU A 6 32.54 -29.10 -5.70
CA LEU A 6 31.81 -27.82 -5.63
C LEU A 6 30.31 -28.04 -5.53
N LEU A 7 29.76 -28.98 -6.31
CA LEU A 7 28.34 -29.33 -6.22
C LEU A 7 27.97 -29.89 -4.85
N ASP A 8 28.79 -30.78 -4.29
CA ASP A 8 28.55 -31.33 -2.95
C ASP A 8 28.61 -30.24 -1.86
N SER A 9 29.44 -29.22 -2.04
CA SER A 9 29.46 -28.05 -1.16
C SER A 9 28.19 -27.21 -1.31
N LEU A 10 27.71 -27.02 -2.54
CA LEU A 10 26.50 -26.25 -2.83
C LEU A 10 25.25 -26.94 -2.26
N GLU A 11 25.18 -28.27 -2.36
CA GLU A 11 24.08 -29.06 -1.80
C GLU A 11 23.97 -28.95 -0.27
N LYS A 12 25.10 -28.76 0.44
CA LYS A 12 25.11 -28.53 1.89
C LYS A 12 24.54 -27.17 2.29
N LEU A 13 24.53 -26.21 1.38
CA LEU A 13 23.98 -24.86 1.60
C LEU A 13 22.48 -24.77 1.27
N ALA A 14 21.87 -25.88 0.82
CA ALA A 14 20.47 -25.91 0.43
C ALA A 14 19.55 -25.67 1.63
N ARG A 15 18.62 -24.71 1.51
CA ARG A 15 17.51 -24.55 2.44
C ARG A 15 16.35 -25.45 2.01
N GLN A 16 15.72 -26.13 2.96
CA GLN A 16 14.62 -27.07 2.71
C GLN A 16 13.44 -26.74 3.63
N LYS A 17 12.23 -26.65 3.05
CA LYS A 17 11.02 -26.23 3.79
C LYS A 17 9.81 -27.07 3.36
N GLY A 18 8.98 -27.44 4.34
CA GLY A 18 7.60 -27.88 4.14
C GLY A 18 7.37 -29.32 3.67
N ASN A 19 6.09 -29.61 3.45
CA ASN A 19 5.56 -30.81 2.80
C ASN A 19 4.46 -30.35 1.81
N PRO A 20 4.66 -30.42 0.47
CA PRO A 20 5.78 -31.03 -0.23
C PRO A 20 7.11 -30.29 0.00
N LEU A 21 8.22 -31.02 -0.12
CA LEU A 21 9.57 -30.49 0.10
C LEU A 21 9.88 -29.41 -0.96
N LEU A 22 10.14 -28.19 -0.49
CA LEU A 22 10.69 -27.10 -1.29
C LEU A 22 12.17 -26.97 -1.03
N ARG A 23 12.95 -26.64 -2.07
CA ARG A 23 14.41 -26.47 -1.96
C ARG A 23 14.88 -25.22 -2.72
N TYR A 24 15.66 -24.39 -2.06
CA TYR A 24 16.17 -23.13 -2.61
C TYR A 24 17.48 -22.70 -1.95
N TRP A 25 18.15 -21.71 -2.54
CA TRP A 25 19.40 -21.13 -2.06
C TRP A 25 19.24 -19.64 -1.84
N GLN A 26 19.79 -19.16 -0.73
CA GLN A 26 19.72 -17.75 -0.31
C GLN A 26 21.05 -17.35 0.31
N GLU A 27 21.40 -16.07 0.18
CA GLU A 27 22.61 -15.51 0.77
C GLU A 27 22.66 -15.69 2.29
N SER A 28 23.87 -15.87 2.83
CA SER A 28 24.12 -16.08 4.26
C SER A 28 23.79 -14.85 5.13
N SER A 29 23.73 -13.66 4.52
CA SER A 29 23.36 -12.39 5.15
C SER A 29 21.86 -12.31 5.50
N VAL A 30 21.01 -13.12 4.87
CA VAL A 30 19.55 -13.09 5.09
C VAL A 30 19.17 -14.07 6.20
N THR A 31 19.00 -13.53 7.41
CA THR A 31 18.41 -14.24 8.54
C THR A 31 16.92 -14.45 8.29
N ALA A 32 16.47 -15.70 8.27
CA ALA A 32 15.05 -16.02 8.13
C ALA A 32 14.30 -15.49 9.36
N ASP A 33 13.46 -14.48 9.17
CA ASP A 33 12.54 -14.01 10.20
C ASP A 33 11.28 -14.88 10.18
N TRP A 34 10.88 -15.39 11.33
CA TRP A 34 9.74 -16.31 11.47
C TRP A 34 8.39 -15.62 11.17
N LEU A 35 8.35 -14.28 11.28
CA LEU A 35 7.20 -13.43 10.97
C LEU A 35 7.06 -13.12 9.47
N LYS A 36 8.15 -13.21 8.68
CA LYS A 36 8.18 -12.96 7.22
C LYS A 36 9.08 -13.98 6.53
N PRO A 37 8.65 -15.24 6.42
CA PRO A 37 9.53 -16.31 5.96
C PRO A 37 9.88 -16.25 4.46
N ASP A 38 9.22 -15.39 3.68
CA ASP A 38 9.21 -15.45 2.21
C ASP A 38 9.43 -14.07 1.54
N GLN A 39 10.45 -13.30 1.95
CA GLN A 39 11.05 -12.34 1.02
C GLN A 39 12.08 -13.07 0.16
N SER A 40 11.60 -13.77 -0.87
CA SER A 40 12.43 -14.11 -2.02
C SER A 40 12.93 -12.82 -2.67
N SER A 41 14.14 -12.87 -3.20
CA SER A 41 14.79 -11.75 -3.87
C SER A 41 15.31 -12.23 -5.23
N GLY A 42 15.51 -11.31 -6.17
CA GLY A 42 16.10 -11.65 -7.47
C GLY A 42 17.36 -12.52 -7.37
N PRO A 43 18.35 -12.19 -6.50
CA PRO A 43 19.52 -13.04 -6.29
C PRO A 43 19.22 -14.45 -5.79
N THR A 44 18.19 -14.62 -4.94
CA THR A 44 17.74 -15.92 -4.42
C THR A 44 17.20 -16.79 -5.57
N VAL A 45 16.36 -16.21 -6.43
CA VAL A 45 15.79 -16.88 -7.60
C VAL A 45 16.88 -17.23 -8.61
N GLU A 46 17.76 -16.27 -8.94
CA GLU A 46 18.88 -16.45 -9.86
C GLU A 46 19.81 -17.59 -9.42
N THR A 47 20.24 -17.57 -8.15
CA THR A 47 21.11 -18.62 -7.60
C THR A 47 20.43 -19.99 -7.70
N THR A 48 19.15 -20.06 -7.33
CA THR A 48 18.37 -21.30 -7.34
C THR A 48 18.17 -21.83 -8.78
N ALA A 49 17.99 -20.95 -9.76
CA ALA A 49 17.90 -21.31 -11.18
C ALA A 49 19.22 -21.89 -11.72
N TYR A 50 20.37 -21.29 -11.39
CA TYR A 50 21.68 -21.85 -11.73
C TYR A 50 21.91 -23.25 -11.13
N VAL A 51 21.48 -23.46 -9.88
CA VAL A 51 21.56 -24.78 -9.25
C VAL A 51 20.68 -25.78 -10.00
N LEU A 52 19.45 -25.41 -10.36
CA LEU A 52 18.54 -26.28 -11.11
C LEU A 52 19.16 -26.72 -12.44
N LEU A 53 19.68 -25.78 -13.24
CA LEU A 53 20.37 -26.08 -14.50
C LEU A 53 21.54 -27.06 -14.29
N THR A 54 22.36 -26.81 -13.26
CA THR A 54 23.50 -27.67 -12.93
C THR A 54 23.07 -29.09 -12.55
N VAL A 55 22.03 -29.22 -11.73
CA VAL A 55 21.48 -30.52 -11.29
C VAL A 55 20.87 -31.29 -12.48
N LEU A 56 20.22 -30.59 -13.41
CA LEU A 56 19.68 -31.18 -14.64
C LEU A 56 20.79 -31.71 -15.55
N LEU A 57 21.87 -30.95 -15.74
CA LEU A 57 23.04 -31.39 -16.49
C LEU A 57 23.73 -32.63 -15.88
N LYS A 58 23.61 -32.82 -14.56
CA LYS A 58 24.10 -34.03 -13.86
C LYS A 58 23.10 -35.19 -13.87
N GLY A 59 21.91 -35.03 -14.45
CA GLY A 59 20.89 -36.06 -14.52
C GLY A 59 20.23 -36.41 -13.18
N ARG A 60 20.36 -35.56 -12.14
CA ARG A 60 19.82 -35.81 -10.79
C ARG A 60 18.36 -35.33 -10.68
N ILE A 61 17.46 -35.95 -11.43
CA ILE A 61 16.05 -35.50 -11.56
C ILE A 61 15.31 -35.49 -10.22
N SER A 62 15.47 -36.52 -9.39
CA SER A 62 14.82 -36.58 -8.07
C SER A 62 15.21 -35.42 -7.16
N TYR A 63 16.44 -34.91 -7.32
CA TYR A 63 16.94 -33.75 -6.57
C TYR A 63 16.43 -32.42 -7.15
N ALA A 64 16.13 -32.37 -8.45
CA ALA A 64 15.62 -31.19 -9.14
C ALA A 64 14.14 -30.89 -8.81
N ASN A 65 13.31 -31.90 -8.56
CA ASN A 65 11.86 -31.71 -8.37
C ASN A 65 11.49 -30.71 -7.26
N PRO A 66 12.08 -30.76 -6.04
CA PRO A 66 11.83 -29.75 -4.99
C PRO A 66 12.22 -28.32 -5.39
N ILE A 67 13.24 -28.19 -6.25
CA ILE A 67 13.77 -26.90 -6.70
C ILE A 67 12.81 -26.28 -7.72
N LEU A 68 12.34 -27.09 -8.66
CA LEU A 68 11.35 -26.68 -9.66
C LEU A 68 10.02 -26.27 -9.01
N THR A 69 9.54 -27.04 -8.03
CA THR A 69 8.31 -26.70 -7.31
C THR A 69 8.42 -25.34 -6.62
N TRP A 70 9.58 -25.01 -6.04
CA TRP A 70 9.82 -23.71 -5.44
C TRP A 70 9.84 -22.58 -6.49
N LEU A 71 10.62 -22.72 -7.56
CA LEU A 71 10.72 -21.70 -8.63
C LEU A 71 9.37 -21.44 -9.34
N THR A 72 8.53 -22.47 -9.49
CA THR A 72 7.21 -22.32 -10.13
C THR A 72 6.15 -21.73 -9.21
N GLN A 73 6.33 -21.83 -7.89
CA GLN A 73 5.49 -21.16 -6.89
C GLN A 73 5.84 -19.67 -6.76
N ASP A 74 7.12 -19.33 -6.84
CA ASP A 74 7.64 -17.95 -6.64
C ASP A 74 7.49 -17.04 -7.88
N GLN A 75 6.96 -17.57 -8.98
CA GLN A 75 6.81 -16.80 -10.21
C GLN A 75 5.59 -15.86 -10.11
N HIS A 76 5.82 -14.55 -10.23
CA HIS A 76 4.78 -13.52 -10.13
C HIS A 76 3.81 -13.60 -11.31
N TYR A 77 2.53 -13.28 -11.08
CA TYR A 77 1.53 -13.26 -12.13
C TYR A 77 1.72 -12.04 -13.05
N GLY A 78 1.94 -12.27 -14.35
CA GLY A 78 2.00 -11.24 -15.38
C GLY A 78 3.33 -10.48 -15.51
N GLU A 79 4.18 -10.48 -14.48
CA GLU A 79 5.43 -9.68 -14.44
C GLU A 79 6.72 -10.50 -14.49
N GLY A 80 6.65 -11.84 -14.50
CA GLY A 80 7.85 -12.69 -14.51
C GLY A 80 8.42 -12.91 -13.11
N PHE A 81 9.72 -12.66 -12.94
CA PHE A 81 10.43 -12.69 -11.65
C PHE A 81 10.92 -11.28 -11.28
N TYR A 82 11.85 -11.13 -10.32
CA TYR A 82 12.24 -9.85 -9.75
C TYR A 82 13.16 -9.03 -10.67
N SER A 83 13.87 -9.69 -11.58
CA SER A 83 14.84 -9.08 -12.50
C SER A 83 14.69 -9.67 -13.91
N ILE A 84 15.55 -9.25 -14.82
CA ILE A 84 15.66 -9.83 -16.16
C ILE A 84 16.46 -11.14 -16.08
N HIS A 85 17.54 -11.16 -15.29
CA HIS A 85 18.46 -12.30 -15.22
C HIS A 85 17.80 -13.54 -14.62
N ASP A 86 17.14 -13.40 -13.47
CA ASP A 86 16.40 -14.48 -12.82
C ASP A 86 15.24 -14.98 -13.70
N THR A 87 14.57 -14.09 -14.44
CA THR A 87 13.52 -14.46 -15.38
C THR A 87 14.05 -15.32 -16.53
N VAL A 88 15.12 -14.89 -17.20
CA VAL A 88 15.71 -15.63 -18.32
C VAL A 88 16.23 -16.99 -17.86
N LEU A 89 16.99 -17.03 -16.77
CA LEU A 89 17.56 -18.27 -16.23
C LEU A 89 16.48 -19.24 -15.77
N THR A 90 15.42 -18.75 -15.13
CA THR A 90 14.34 -19.64 -14.67
C THR A 90 13.54 -20.19 -15.86
N LEU A 91 13.28 -19.37 -16.89
CA LEU A 91 12.62 -19.83 -18.11
C LEU A 91 13.46 -20.88 -18.83
N GLU A 92 14.78 -20.69 -18.91
CA GLU A 92 15.71 -21.69 -19.45
C GLU A 92 15.65 -22.99 -18.64
N ALA A 93 15.75 -22.90 -17.31
CA ALA A 93 15.75 -24.05 -16.41
C ALA A 93 14.45 -24.87 -16.49
N VAL A 94 13.29 -24.20 -16.49
CA VAL A 94 11.97 -24.85 -16.63
C VAL A 94 11.82 -25.47 -18.02
N THR A 95 12.36 -24.83 -19.06
CA THR A 95 12.32 -25.35 -20.43
C THR A 95 13.18 -26.61 -20.57
N GLU A 96 14.41 -26.61 -20.06
CA GLU A 96 15.29 -27.78 -20.08
C GLU A 96 14.72 -28.93 -19.26
N TYR A 97 14.15 -28.65 -18.08
CA TYR A 97 13.41 -29.65 -17.30
C TYR A 97 12.28 -30.29 -18.11
N SER A 98 11.50 -29.46 -18.81
CA SER A 98 10.34 -29.89 -19.62
C SER A 98 10.72 -30.68 -20.86
N LYS A 99 11.98 -30.65 -21.30
CA LYS A 99 12.51 -31.50 -22.38
C LYS A 99 12.88 -32.90 -21.89
N ILE A 100 13.37 -32.99 -20.66
CA ILE A 100 13.85 -34.26 -20.07
C ILE A 100 12.67 -35.09 -19.55
N ILE A 101 11.63 -34.44 -19.01
CA ILE A 101 10.48 -35.11 -18.38
C ILE A 101 9.29 -35.16 -19.33
N PRO A 102 8.63 -36.32 -19.49
CA PRO A 102 7.47 -36.45 -20.35
C PRO A 102 6.31 -35.59 -19.82
N ARG A 103 5.61 -34.93 -20.75
CA ARG A 103 4.43 -34.11 -20.43
C ARG A 103 3.25 -35.02 -20.07
N ALA A 104 2.69 -34.85 -18.88
CA ALA A 104 1.41 -35.45 -18.54
C ALA A 104 0.30 -34.86 -19.41
N ALA A 105 -0.67 -35.69 -19.81
CA ALA A 105 -1.85 -35.19 -20.51
C ALA A 105 -2.65 -34.27 -19.59
N LEU A 106 -2.83 -33.01 -20.00
CA LEU A 106 -3.55 -32.01 -19.23
C LEU A 106 -5.06 -32.16 -19.45
N SER A 107 -5.76 -32.55 -18.38
CA SER A 107 -7.21 -32.61 -18.29
C SER A 107 -7.61 -32.41 -16.84
N GLN A 108 -7.83 -31.16 -16.43
CA GLN A 108 -8.16 -30.83 -15.05
C GLN A 108 -9.36 -29.88 -14.99
N ASP A 109 -10.27 -30.19 -14.07
CA ASP A 109 -11.37 -29.29 -13.72
C ASP A 109 -11.04 -28.60 -12.39
N LEU A 110 -10.93 -27.28 -12.42
CA LEU A 110 -10.71 -26.43 -11.27
C LEU A 110 -12.02 -25.78 -10.84
N ILE A 111 -12.24 -25.73 -9.53
CA ILE A 111 -13.43 -25.13 -8.91
C ILE A 111 -12.95 -24.00 -8.00
N VAL A 112 -13.26 -22.76 -8.38
CA VAL A 112 -12.95 -21.56 -7.60
C VAL A 112 -14.21 -21.14 -6.86
N ARG A 113 -14.15 -21.12 -5.53
CA ARG A 113 -15.22 -20.68 -4.63
C ARG A 113 -14.85 -19.34 -4.03
N LEU A 114 -15.79 -18.39 -4.08
CA LEU A 114 -15.71 -17.13 -3.34
C LEU A 114 -16.77 -17.16 -2.24
N SER A 115 -16.39 -16.87 -0.99
CA SER A 115 -17.27 -17.05 0.19
C SER A 115 -18.63 -16.36 0.06
N ARG A 116 -18.72 -15.16 -0.53
CA ARG A 116 -20.00 -14.44 -0.72
C ARG A 116 -20.78 -14.81 -1.98
N LYS A 117 -20.22 -15.62 -2.88
CA LYS A 117 -20.87 -16.00 -4.15
C LYS A 117 -21.39 -17.45 -4.07
N LEU A 118 -22.70 -17.63 -4.25
CA LEU A 118 -23.32 -18.97 -4.22
C LEU A 118 -22.77 -19.90 -5.31
N ASP A 119 -22.59 -19.38 -6.52
CA ASP A 119 -22.16 -20.19 -7.66
C ASP A 119 -20.64 -20.23 -7.81
N PRO A 120 -20.02 -21.42 -7.74
CA PRO A 120 -18.59 -21.57 -7.95
C PRO A 120 -18.22 -21.36 -9.42
N VAL A 121 -17.08 -20.70 -9.66
CA VAL A 121 -16.52 -20.55 -11.01
C VAL A 121 -15.78 -21.84 -11.37
N ARG A 122 -16.21 -22.49 -12.46
CA ARG A 122 -15.56 -23.70 -12.98
C ARG A 122 -14.61 -23.32 -14.10
N VAL A 123 -13.36 -23.78 -13.99
CA VAL A 123 -12.31 -23.55 -14.97
C VAL A 123 -11.80 -24.90 -15.45
N GLN A 124 -11.93 -25.17 -16.74
CA GLN A 124 -11.47 -26.41 -17.33
C GLN A 124 -10.17 -26.18 -18.11
N LEU A 125 -9.13 -26.93 -17.74
CA LEU A 125 -7.83 -26.93 -18.38
C LEU A 125 -7.67 -28.19 -19.20
N THR A 126 -7.44 -28.03 -20.50
CA THR A 126 -7.18 -29.16 -21.43
C THR A 126 -5.93 -28.89 -22.24
N GLN A 127 -5.42 -29.90 -22.94
CA GLN A 127 -4.29 -29.71 -23.87
C GLN A 127 -4.54 -28.64 -24.94
N SER A 128 -5.80 -28.48 -25.36
CA SER A 128 -6.21 -27.45 -26.35
C SER A 128 -6.39 -26.06 -25.74
N ARG A 129 -6.66 -26.00 -24.43
CA ARG A 129 -6.88 -24.78 -23.65
C ARG A 129 -6.12 -24.88 -22.32
N PRO A 130 -4.78 -24.77 -22.34
CA PRO A 130 -3.94 -24.98 -21.15
C PRO A 130 -3.90 -23.76 -20.21
N VAL A 131 -4.37 -22.59 -20.68
CA VAL A 131 -4.39 -21.34 -19.92
C VAL A 131 -5.83 -20.83 -19.84
N ALA A 132 -6.26 -20.50 -18.62
CA ALA A 132 -7.56 -19.91 -18.35
C ALA A 132 -7.50 -18.38 -18.39
N THR A 133 -8.62 -17.75 -18.71
CA THR A 133 -8.76 -16.30 -18.60
C THR A 133 -8.67 -15.87 -17.13
N PRO A 134 -7.93 -14.80 -16.80
CA PRO A 134 -7.77 -14.34 -15.44
C PRO A 134 -9.12 -13.93 -14.83
N LEU A 135 -9.38 -14.36 -13.59
CA LEU A 135 -10.57 -13.97 -12.85
C LEU A 135 -10.25 -12.73 -12.01
N GLN A 136 -10.93 -11.62 -12.28
CA GLN A 136 -10.86 -10.44 -11.41
C GLN A 136 -11.81 -10.59 -10.24
N VAL A 137 -11.27 -10.46 -9.03
CA VAL A 137 -12.03 -10.48 -7.77
C VAL A 137 -12.01 -9.07 -7.19
N THR A 138 -13.18 -8.43 -7.11
CA THR A 138 -13.34 -7.05 -6.62
C THR A 138 -13.85 -6.98 -5.19
N THR A 139 -14.19 -8.12 -4.59
CA THR A 139 -14.74 -8.23 -3.23
C THR A 139 -13.67 -8.79 -2.29
N ASN A 140 -13.72 -8.39 -1.02
CA ASN A 140 -12.85 -8.91 0.05
C ASN A 140 -13.34 -10.30 0.49
N ASP A 141 -13.33 -11.28 -0.42
CA ASP A 141 -13.78 -12.65 -0.17
C ASP A 141 -12.60 -13.58 0.05
N ASP A 142 -12.78 -14.57 0.93
CA ASP A 142 -11.88 -15.72 0.94
C ASP A 142 -12.06 -16.52 -0.34
N ILE A 143 -10.93 -16.80 -1.00
CA ILE A 143 -10.89 -17.53 -2.27
C ILE A 143 -10.38 -18.93 -1.98
N THR A 144 -11.21 -19.94 -2.27
CA THR A 144 -10.81 -21.35 -2.19
C THR A 144 -10.75 -21.95 -3.58
N VAL A 145 -9.59 -22.52 -3.93
CA VAL A 145 -9.40 -23.22 -5.21
C VAL A 145 -9.26 -24.70 -4.94
N ALA A 146 -10.17 -25.49 -5.52
CA ALA A 146 -10.17 -26.94 -5.41
C ALA A 146 -9.98 -27.57 -6.79
N THR A 147 -9.18 -28.64 -6.83
CA THR A 147 -9.07 -29.51 -8.01
C THR A 147 -10.14 -30.60 -7.94
N GLY A 148 -10.86 -30.79 -9.04
CA GLY A 148 -11.72 -31.95 -9.24
C GLY A 148 -10.92 -33.19 -9.67
N TYR A 149 -11.60 -34.16 -10.27
CA TYR A 149 -10.93 -35.28 -10.92
C TYR A 149 -10.20 -34.77 -12.18
N GLY A 150 -8.94 -35.16 -12.33
CA GLY A 150 -8.15 -34.78 -13.48
C GLY A 150 -6.73 -35.32 -13.47
N SER A 151 -6.07 -35.22 -14.62
CA SER A 151 -4.66 -35.54 -14.81
C SER A 151 -3.89 -34.31 -15.25
N GLY A 152 -2.67 -34.14 -14.75
CA GLY A 152 -1.80 -33.01 -15.08
C GLY A 152 -1.38 -32.22 -13.85
N VAL A 153 -0.63 -31.16 -14.10
CA VAL A 153 -0.16 -30.21 -13.08
C VAL A 153 -0.60 -28.82 -13.51
N SER A 154 -1.33 -28.14 -12.62
CA SER A 154 -1.79 -26.76 -12.81
C SER A 154 -1.22 -25.88 -11.70
N SER A 155 -0.80 -24.66 -12.05
CA SER A 155 -0.39 -23.64 -11.09
C SER A 155 -1.45 -22.53 -11.04
N VAL A 156 -1.82 -22.11 -9.84
CA VAL A 156 -2.79 -21.03 -9.62
C VAL A 156 -2.08 -19.89 -8.90
N LYS A 157 -2.22 -18.69 -9.45
CA LYS A 157 -1.55 -17.49 -8.94
C LYS A 157 -2.56 -16.40 -8.68
N MET A 158 -2.37 -15.69 -7.58
CA MET A 158 -3.20 -14.57 -7.16
C MET A 158 -2.32 -13.33 -7.04
N LYS A 159 -2.70 -12.26 -7.74
CA LYS A 159 -2.07 -10.94 -7.62
C LYS A 159 -3.05 -10.01 -6.94
N THR A 160 -2.66 -9.48 -5.79
CA THR A 160 -3.41 -8.45 -5.08
C THR A 160 -2.78 -7.10 -5.37
N VAL A 161 -3.56 -6.16 -5.90
CA VAL A 161 -3.11 -4.79 -6.14
C VAL A 161 -3.90 -3.88 -5.21
N TYR A 162 -3.18 -3.13 -4.38
CA TYR A 162 -3.74 -2.15 -3.46
C TYR A 162 -2.81 -0.94 -3.40
N TYR A 163 -3.35 0.22 -3.09
CA TYR A 163 -2.55 1.41 -2.79
C TYR A 163 -2.13 1.36 -1.33
N GLU A 164 -0.95 1.88 -0.97
CA GLU A 164 -0.53 2.02 0.43
C GLU A 164 -0.24 3.49 0.71
N THR A 165 -0.72 4.02 1.85
CA THR A 165 -0.58 5.45 2.19
C THR A 165 0.73 5.77 2.91
N THR A 166 1.44 4.76 3.37
CA THR A 166 2.74 4.87 4.04
C THR A 166 3.78 4.14 3.23
N ALA A 167 4.98 4.71 3.12
CA ALA A 167 6.10 3.96 2.58
C ALA A 167 6.31 2.71 3.44
N SER A 168 6.38 1.55 2.79
CA SER A 168 6.58 0.25 3.45
C SER A 168 7.71 0.32 4.49
N SER A 169 7.57 -0.42 5.59
CA SER A 169 8.61 -0.57 6.62
C SER A 169 9.86 -1.33 6.11
N GLN A 170 10.01 -1.47 4.79
CA GLN A 170 11.10 -2.15 4.13
C GLN A 170 12.36 -1.28 4.21
N THR A 171 13.51 -1.94 4.38
CA THR A 171 14.80 -1.26 4.45
C THR A 171 15.09 -0.60 3.11
N CYS A 172 15.06 0.73 3.06
CA CYS A 172 15.46 1.49 1.88
C CYS A 172 16.99 1.52 1.81
N HIS A 173 17.55 1.01 0.71
CA HIS A 173 18.99 1.00 0.43
C HIS A 173 19.48 2.26 -0.29
N PHE A 174 18.63 3.29 -0.33
CA PHE A 174 18.97 4.59 -0.90
C PHE A 174 18.45 5.71 0.00
N ASP A 175 19.26 6.76 0.16
CA ASP A 175 18.78 8.03 0.68
C ASP A 175 18.28 8.85 -0.52
N LEU A 176 17.00 9.24 -0.48
CA LEU A 176 16.31 9.93 -1.57
C LEU A 176 15.87 11.31 -1.12
N THR A 177 16.11 12.32 -1.96
CA THR A 177 15.58 13.67 -1.77
C THR A 177 15.02 14.21 -3.08
N ILE A 178 13.88 14.88 -3.03
CA ILE A 178 13.30 15.56 -4.19
C ILE A 178 12.92 16.98 -3.80
N GLU A 179 13.43 17.94 -4.54
CA GLU A 179 13.19 19.35 -4.31
C GLU A 179 12.56 19.99 -5.54
N VAL A 180 11.49 20.74 -5.31
CA VAL A 180 10.85 21.58 -6.33
C VAL A 180 11.30 23.01 -6.07
N LYS A 181 12.09 23.56 -6.99
CA LYS A 181 12.55 24.94 -6.90
C LYS A 181 11.77 25.82 -7.88
N SER A 182 11.06 26.79 -7.32
CA SER A 182 10.33 27.82 -8.07
C SER A 182 11.27 28.95 -8.52
N ALA A 183 10.90 29.67 -9.58
CA ALA A 183 11.58 30.90 -9.98
C ALA A 183 11.62 31.88 -8.79
N SER A 184 12.80 32.35 -8.36
CA SER A 184 12.85 33.34 -7.28
C SER A 184 12.33 34.70 -7.77
N SER A 185 11.61 35.41 -6.89
CA SER A 185 11.07 36.75 -7.13
C SER A 185 12.14 37.82 -7.43
N SER A 186 13.42 37.52 -7.18
CA SER A 186 14.53 38.44 -7.38
C SER A 186 15.06 38.52 -8.82
N ASN A 187 14.79 37.53 -9.67
CA ASN A 187 15.22 37.54 -11.09
C ASN A 187 14.19 36.81 -11.98
N PRO A 188 13.17 37.52 -12.49
CA PRO A 188 12.05 36.93 -13.24
C PRO A 188 12.43 36.35 -14.62
N SER A 189 13.65 36.61 -15.11
CA SER A 189 14.04 36.38 -16.50
C SER A 189 14.93 35.15 -16.75
N ARG A 190 15.16 34.26 -15.77
CA ARG A 190 15.99 33.05 -16.01
C ARG A 190 15.75 31.79 -15.16
N GLY A 191 14.82 31.79 -14.22
CA GLY A 191 14.60 30.64 -13.34
C GLY A 191 13.37 29.83 -13.71
N SER A 192 13.35 29.13 -14.83
CA SER A 192 12.30 28.13 -15.09
C SER A 192 12.19 27.17 -13.89
N PRO A 193 10.97 26.84 -13.43
CA PRO A 193 10.79 25.95 -12.29
C PRO A 193 11.45 24.60 -12.59
N HIS A 194 12.25 24.11 -11.65
CA HIS A 194 13.03 22.90 -11.80
C HIS A 194 12.68 21.89 -10.70
N VAL A 195 12.68 20.62 -11.09
CA VAL A 195 12.60 19.49 -10.18
C VAL A 195 14.00 18.91 -10.10
N VAL A 196 14.53 18.79 -8.89
CA VAL A 196 15.83 18.18 -8.63
C VAL A 196 15.59 16.94 -7.79
N ALA A 197 15.87 15.78 -8.35
CA ALA A 197 15.82 14.51 -7.64
C ALA A 197 17.25 14.05 -7.37
N CYS A 198 17.53 13.65 -6.13
CA CYS A 198 18.83 13.16 -5.70
C CYS A 198 18.71 11.78 -5.07
N ALA A 199 19.70 10.93 -5.35
CA ALA A 199 19.83 9.62 -4.77
C ALA A 199 21.27 9.43 -4.25
N LYS A 200 21.40 8.69 -3.14
CA LYS A 200 22.67 8.27 -2.56
C LYS A 200 22.56 6.82 -2.12
N TYR A 201 23.52 5.99 -2.50
CA TYR A 201 23.48 4.57 -2.17
C TYR A 201 23.80 4.32 -0.69
N LYS A 202 23.05 3.42 -0.07
CA LYS A 202 23.26 2.99 1.32
C LYS A 202 23.61 1.50 1.31
N PRO A 203 24.91 1.15 1.22
CA PRO A 203 25.33 -0.23 1.14
C PRO A 203 24.92 -1.00 2.41
N PRO A 204 24.42 -2.24 2.28
CA PRO A 204 24.17 -3.11 3.41
C PRO A 204 25.48 -3.46 4.14
N PRO A 205 25.40 -3.84 5.44
CA PRO A 205 26.57 -3.93 6.34
C PRO A 205 27.65 -4.95 5.97
N ASN A 206 27.49 -5.71 4.88
CA ASN A 206 28.45 -6.69 4.37
C ASN A 206 28.88 -6.44 2.91
N GLU A 207 28.46 -5.32 2.31
CA GLU A 207 28.79 -5.02 0.91
C GLU A 207 30.15 -4.34 0.81
N VAL A 208 30.99 -4.87 -0.08
CA VAL A 208 32.34 -4.33 -0.34
C VAL A 208 32.27 -3.18 -1.34
N MET A 209 31.21 -3.11 -2.14
CA MET A 209 31.05 -2.09 -3.16
C MET A 209 30.50 -0.80 -2.55
N THR A 210 31.16 0.31 -2.86
CA THR A 210 30.78 1.67 -2.43
C THR A 210 29.85 2.36 -3.41
N GLU A 211 29.50 1.68 -4.51
CA GLU A 211 28.59 2.17 -5.53
C GLU A 211 27.56 1.09 -5.82
N SER A 212 26.33 1.50 -6.12
CA SER A 212 25.30 0.58 -6.58
C SER A 212 25.60 0.10 -8.00
N SER A 213 25.00 -1.04 -8.36
CA SER A 213 24.90 -1.49 -9.74
C SER A 213 23.86 -0.68 -10.52
N LEU A 214 23.51 -1.15 -11.74
CA LEU A 214 22.50 -0.53 -12.60
C LEU A 214 21.24 -0.15 -11.80
N THR A 215 20.97 1.15 -11.74
CA THR A 215 19.92 1.73 -10.90
C THR A 215 18.89 2.44 -11.77
N VAL A 216 17.61 2.27 -11.43
CA VAL A 216 16.50 2.95 -12.08
C VAL A 216 15.88 3.94 -11.10
N MET A 217 15.79 5.21 -11.50
CA MET A 217 15.09 6.27 -10.79
C MET A 217 13.80 6.61 -11.52
N GLU A 218 12.68 6.34 -10.86
CA GLU A 218 11.34 6.62 -11.36
C GLU A 218 10.75 7.83 -10.63
N ILE A 219 10.45 8.89 -11.38
CA ILE A 219 9.93 10.15 -10.85
C ILE A 219 8.52 10.36 -11.40
N GLN A 220 7.51 10.04 -10.57
CA GLN A 220 6.12 10.35 -10.89
C GLN A 220 5.84 11.82 -10.61
N LEU A 221 5.44 12.57 -11.65
CA LEU A 221 5.08 13.97 -11.51
C LEU A 221 3.59 14.11 -11.13
N PRO A 222 3.21 15.21 -10.47
CA PRO A 222 1.80 15.53 -10.24
C PRO A 222 1.05 15.82 -11.54
N SER A 223 -0.26 15.56 -11.54
CA SER A 223 -1.14 15.86 -12.68
C SER A 223 -1.01 17.32 -13.13
N GLY A 224 -0.85 17.54 -14.44
CA GLY A 224 -0.72 18.88 -15.04
C GLY A 224 0.71 19.45 -15.08
N VAL A 225 1.69 18.73 -14.52
CA VAL A 225 3.12 19.07 -14.64
C VAL A 225 3.75 18.22 -15.73
N VAL A 226 4.35 18.85 -16.73
CA VAL A 226 5.05 18.17 -17.83
C VAL A 226 6.56 18.41 -17.69
N PRO A 227 7.40 17.34 -17.68
CA PRO A 227 8.84 17.49 -17.62
C PRO A 227 9.44 17.88 -18.98
N GLU A 228 10.45 18.74 -18.96
CA GLU A 228 11.24 19.05 -20.15
C GLU A 228 12.40 18.05 -20.28
N THR A 229 12.16 16.95 -20.99
CA THR A 229 13.12 15.84 -21.14
C THR A 229 14.39 16.21 -21.91
N GLU A 230 14.38 17.30 -22.68
CA GLU A 230 15.56 17.82 -23.38
C GLU A 230 16.68 18.20 -22.41
N ASP A 231 16.34 18.64 -21.19
CA ASP A 231 17.33 18.96 -20.16
C ASP A 231 18.08 17.70 -19.67
N LEU A 232 17.52 16.50 -19.87
CA LEU A 232 18.18 15.25 -19.49
C LEU A 232 19.31 14.87 -20.44
N ARG A 233 19.32 15.40 -21.67
CA ARG A 233 20.41 15.16 -22.64
C ARG A 233 21.76 15.59 -22.12
N GLN A 234 21.81 16.67 -21.33
CA GLN A 234 23.05 17.17 -20.75
C GLN A 234 23.71 16.21 -19.76
N PHE A 235 22.97 15.22 -19.24
CA PHE A 235 23.49 14.20 -18.34
C PHE A 235 23.84 12.89 -19.05
N ARG A 236 23.38 12.71 -20.29
CA ARG A 236 23.61 11.53 -21.13
C ARG A 236 24.71 11.75 -22.18
N ASP A 237 24.75 12.93 -22.78
CA ASP A 237 25.60 13.22 -23.96
C ASP A 237 26.97 13.84 -23.57
N ILE A 238 27.38 13.70 -22.31
CA ILE A 238 28.69 14.15 -21.78
C ILE A 238 29.74 13.04 -21.88
N ASP A 239 31.03 13.41 -21.81
CA ASP A 239 32.15 12.46 -21.94
C ASP A 239 32.09 11.34 -20.88
N GLU A 240 31.59 11.65 -19.67
CA GLU A 240 31.30 10.68 -18.61
C GLU A 240 29.81 10.77 -18.25
N PRO A 241 28.93 9.99 -18.91
CA PRO A 241 27.49 10.08 -18.73
C PRO A 241 27.05 9.68 -17.31
N LEU A 242 26.25 10.53 -16.68
CA LEU A 242 25.61 10.22 -15.40
C LEU A 242 24.34 9.38 -15.58
N ILE A 243 23.73 9.45 -16.76
CA ILE A 243 22.52 8.73 -17.14
C ILE A 243 22.82 7.91 -18.39
N SER A 244 22.52 6.62 -18.36
CA SER A 244 22.65 5.74 -19.53
C SER A 244 21.44 5.85 -20.45
N HIS A 245 20.23 5.94 -19.89
CA HIS A 245 18.99 6.04 -20.64
C HIS A 245 17.91 6.80 -19.88
N TYR A 246 16.98 7.44 -20.60
CA TYR A 246 15.79 8.04 -20.00
C TYR A 246 14.58 7.88 -20.93
N GLU A 247 13.40 7.73 -20.32
CA GLU A 247 12.12 7.61 -21.02
C GLU A 247 11.03 8.36 -20.24
N LEU A 248 10.04 8.91 -20.95
CA LEU A 248 8.82 9.47 -20.38
C LEU A 248 7.66 8.50 -20.59
N GLN A 249 7.15 7.92 -19.51
CA GLN A 249 5.99 7.02 -19.51
C GLN A 249 4.79 7.75 -18.89
N GLY A 250 3.95 8.36 -19.74
CA GLY A 250 2.82 9.16 -19.29
C GLY A 250 3.27 10.40 -18.52
N ASN A 251 3.08 10.41 -17.20
CA ASN A 251 3.53 11.49 -16.30
C ASN A 251 4.73 11.08 -15.42
N THR A 252 5.37 9.97 -15.75
CA THR A 252 6.49 9.42 -14.99
C THR A 252 7.75 9.48 -15.82
N VAL A 253 8.80 10.09 -15.27
CA VAL A 253 10.14 10.10 -15.88
C VAL A 253 10.92 8.93 -15.33
N VAL A 254 11.35 8.03 -16.21
CA VAL A 254 12.17 6.87 -15.88
C VAL A 254 13.60 7.15 -16.32
N ILE A 255 14.54 7.08 -15.38
CA ILE A 255 15.96 7.37 -15.61
C ILE A 255 16.79 6.16 -15.22
N GLN A 256 17.64 5.68 -16.11
CA GLN A 256 18.57 4.58 -15.87
C GLN A 256 19.99 5.14 -15.67
N MET A 257 20.65 4.69 -14.61
CA MET A 257 21.99 5.09 -14.21
C MET A 257 22.85 3.85 -14.05
N GLU A 258 24.12 3.89 -14.48
CA GLU A 258 25.01 2.72 -14.38
C GLU A 258 25.39 2.43 -12.93
N THR A 259 25.66 3.47 -12.14
CA THR A 259 25.99 3.37 -10.72
C THR A 259 25.47 4.59 -9.94
N VAL A 260 25.28 4.43 -8.63
CA VAL A 260 25.02 5.53 -7.69
C VAL A 260 25.99 5.41 -6.52
N PRO A 261 26.78 6.45 -6.21
CA PRO A 261 27.78 6.37 -5.16
C PRO A 261 27.18 6.42 -3.74
N SER A 262 27.88 5.84 -2.77
CA SER A 262 27.50 5.86 -1.36
C SER A 262 28.07 7.03 -0.56
N GLU A 263 28.98 7.82 -1.14
CA GLU A 263 29.63 8.94 -0.45
C GLU A 263 28.88 10.26 -0.66
N VAL A 264 28.41 10.50 -1.89
CA VAL A 264 27.81 11.76 -2.34
C VAL A 264 26.40 11.55 -2.91
N PHE A 265 25.58 12.59 -2.88
CA PHE A 265 24.29 12.59 -3.57
C PHE A 265 24.50 12.85 -5.06
N LEU A 266 23.99 11.94 -5.89
CA LEU A 266 23.86 12.16 -7.32
C LEU A 266 22.52 12.82 -7.59
N CYS A 267 22.53 14.04 -8.13
CA CYS A 267 21.34 14.85 -8.35
C CYS A 267 21.09 15.12 -9.82
N ILE A 268 19.87 14.88 -10.28
CA ILE A 268 19.42 15.14 -11.65
C ILE A 268 18.32 16.20 -11.59
N GLY A 269 18.59 17.31 -12.26
CA GLY A 269 17.69 18.46 -12.33
C GLY A 269 17.13 18.65 -13.73
N GLN A 270 15.82 18.81 -13.83
CA GLN A 270 15.15 19.12 -15.10
C GLN A 270 14.12 20.23 -14.90
N ARG A 271 13.91 21.04 -15.94
CA ARG A 271 12.82 22.01 -15.96
C ARG A 271 11.48 21.30 -16.08
N LYS A 272 10.45 21.98 -15.61
CA LYS A 272 9.06 21.57 -15.80
C LYS A 272 8.23 22.71 -16.37
N SER A 273 7.25 22.36 -17.18
CA SER A 273 6.18 23.25 -17.58
C SER A 273 4.89 22.84 -16.86
N VAL A 274 4.03 23.82 -16.57
CA VAL A 274 2.72 23.57 -15.98
C VAL A 274 1.71 23.86 -17.07
N HIS A 275 0.98 22.84 -17.52
CA HIS A 275 -0.16 23.07 -18.40
C HIS A 275 -1.31 23.60 -17.54
N GLN A 276 -1.76 24.82 -17.87
CA GLN A 276 -2.86 25.49 -17.21
C GLN A 276 -4.20 24.87 -17.65
N THR A 277 -4.36 23.58 -17.37
CA THR A 277 -5.64 22.88 -17.50
C THR A 277 -6.21 22.81 -16.10
N VAL A 278 -7.05 23.80 -15.80
CA VAL A 278 -8.07 23.77 -14.75
C VAL A 278 -7.51 23.26 -13.40
N LEU A 279 -7.02 24.20 -12.59
CA LEU A 279 -7.35 24.20 -11.16
C LEU A 279 -8.89 24.25 -11.06
N ALA A 280 -9.55 23.13 -11.36
CA ALA A 280 -10.88 22.92 -10.84
C ALA A 280 -10.68 22.88 -9.33
N GLN A 281 -11.69 23.32 -8.63
CA GLN A 281 -11.93 23.00 -7.23
C GLN A 281 -12.10 21.48 -7.05
N GLY A 282 -11.09 20.70 -7.45
CA GLY A 282 -10.97 19.28 -7.22
C GLY A 282 -10.25 19.14 -5.90
N GLY A 283 -11.01 19.13 -4.81
CA GLY A 283 -10.47 18.52 -3.60
C GLY A 283 -10.08 17.10 -3.96
N GLU A 284 -8.82 16.74 -3.70
CA GLU A 284 -8.33 15.39 -3.94
C GLU A 284 -9.23 14.40 -3.19
N ALA A 285 -9.87 13.47 -3.91
CA ALA A 285 -10.45 12.30 -3.27
C ALA A 285 -9.27 11.50 -2.70
N SER A 286 -9.16 11.47 -1.37
CA SER A 286 -8.03 10.85 -0.69
C SER A 286 -8.51 9.50 -0.17
N ALA A 287 -7.92 8.40 -0.60
CA ALA A 287 -8.21 7.10 -0.03
C ALA A 287 -7.36 6.91 1.23
N ALA A 288 -7.99 6.59 2.36
CA ALA A 288 -7.29 6.26 3.60
C ALA A 288 -7.26 4.73 3.75
N LEU A 289 -6.07 4.16 4.03
CA LEU A 289 -5.88 2.72 4.18
C LEU A 289 -5.85 2.26 5.62
N TRP A 290 -6.79 1.39 5.95
CA TRP A 290 -7.04 0.97 7.32
C TRP A 290 -6.93 -0.56 7.39
N GLY A 291 -5.69 -1.05 7.54
CA GLY A 291 -5.41 -2.48 7.44
C GLY A 291 -5.55 -3.00 6.01
N GLN A 292 -6.42 -4.00 5.78
CA GLN A 292 -6.67 -4.61 4.45
C GLN A 292 -7.82 -3.94 3.66
N GLN A 293 -8.43 -2.87 4.16
CA GLN A 293 -9.56 -2.20 3.52
C GLN A 293 -9.24 -0.74 3.20
N CYS A 294 -9.42 -0.37 1.92
CA CYS A 294 -9.36 1.02 1.44
C CYS A 294 -10.74 1.66 1.61
N GLN A 295 -10.80 2.79 2.31
CA GLN A 295 -12.00 3.62 2.37
C GLN A 295 -11.73 4.97 1.70
N CYS A 296 -12.51 5.31 0.69
CA CYS A 296 -12.43 6.62 0.04
C CYS A 296 -12.95 7.68 1.01
N MET A 297 -12.13 8.71 1.31
CA MET A 297 -12.60 9.93 1.96
C MET A 297 -12.97 10.96 0.90
N THR A 298 -14.15 11.56 1.05
CA THR A 298 -14.64 12.61 0.14
C THR A 298 -13.69 13.79 0.09
N ALA A 299 -13.68 14.51 -1.03
CA ALA A 299 -12.89 15.73 -1.23
C ALA A 299 -13.11 16.79 -0.12
N ALA A 300 -14.34 16.93 0.37
CA ALA A 300 -14.73 17.90 1.39
C ALA A 300 -14.39 17.42 2.82
N CYS A 301 -14.05 18.40 3.67
CA CYS A 301 -13.69 18.22 5.07
C CYS A 301 -14.92 18.11 5.97
N ALA A 302 -14.74 17.54 7.16
CA ALA A 302 -15.76 17.54 8.20
C ALA A 302 -16.18 18.96 8.62
N THR A 303 -17.45 19.08 9.00
CA THR A 303 -17.95 20.32 9.61
C THR A 303 -17.41 20.42 11.03
N TYR A 304 -16.63 21.45 11.33
CA TYR A 304 -16.03 21.68 12.64
C TYR A 304 -16.69 22.84 13.38
N ARG A 305 -17.13 22.60 14.61
CA ARG A 305 -17.66 23.58 15.55
C ARG A 305 -16.71 23.70 16.74
N GLY A 306 -15.63 24.46 16.55
CA GLY A 306 -14.61 24.68 17.59
C GLY A 306 -14.90 25.81 18.58
N ASN A 307 -15.89 26.66 18.27
CA ASN A 307 -16.26 27.82 19.08
C ASN A 307 -17.64 27.62 19.69
N ILE A 308 -17.84 28.21 20.88
CA ILE A 308 -19.12 28.20 21.57
C ILE A 308 -20.13 29.01 20.76
N ASP A 309 -21.16 28.35 20.23
CA ASP A 309 -22.28 28.97 19.53
C ASP A 309 -23.55 28.88 20.38
N GLY A 310 -23.92 30.00 21.02
CA GLY A 310 -25.11 30.09 21.86
C GLY A 310 -26.45 30.00 21.10
N SER A 311 -26.44 30.02 19.77
CA SER A 311 -27.65 29.89 18.95
C SER A 311 -28.11 28.43 18.75
N LEU A 312 -27.26 27.46 19.09
CA LEU A 312 -27.46 26.07 18.76
C LEU A 312 -28.19 25.32 19.89
N THR A 313 -29.48 25.05 19.72
CA THR A 313 -30.30 24.36 20.73
C THR A 313 -30.11 22.84 20.75
N ALA A 314 -30.49 22.19 21.86
CA ALA A 314 -30.49 20.73 22.00
C ALA A 314 -31.36 20.03 20.94
N ALA A 315 -32.53 20.59 20.63
CA ALA A 315 -33.42 20.08 19.57
C ALA A 315 -32.75 20.09 18.19
N LYS A 316 -32.05 21.17 17.84
CA LYS A 316 -31.35 21.26 16.54
C LYS A 316 -30.21 20.25 16.44
N ARG A 317 -29.46 20.00 17.52
CA ARG A 317 -28.45 18.92 17.57
C ARG A 317 -29.10 17.55 17.40
N THR A 318 -30.23 17.31 18.06
CA THR A 318 -31.00 16.07 17.92
C THR A 318 -31.45 15.85 16.46
N ASP A 319 -31.99 16.86 15.80
CA ASP A 319 -32.39 16.80 14.39
C ASP A 319 -31.21 16.48 13.46
N GLU A 320 -30.02 17.06 13.71
CA GLU A 320 -28.80 16.79 12.97
C GLU A 320 -28.28 15.36 13.21
N THR A 321 -28.23 14.91 14.47
CA THR A 321 -27.79 13.55 14.84
C THR A 321 -28.75 12.47 14.31
N CYS A 322 -30.03 12.79 14.19
CA CYS A 322 -31.06 11.86 13.76
C CYS A 322 -31.30 11.82 12.25
N GLN A 323 -30.52 12.57 11.46
CA GLN A 323 -30.54 12.41 10.01
C GLN A 323 -30.16 10.97 9.61
N SER A 324 -30.81 10.46 8.57
CA SER A 324 -30.69 9.06 8.14
C SER A 324 -29.27 8.66 7.69
N HIS A 325 -28.46 9.63 7.26
CA HIS A 325 -27.08 9.41 6.84
C HIS A 325 -26.11 9.32 8.03
N ILE A 326 -26.42 9.90 9.19
CA ILE A 326 -25.61 9.79 10.41
C ILE A 326 -25.87 8.45 11.06
N LYS A 327 -24.88 7.57 11.06
CA LYS A 327 -25.00 6.21 11.63
C LYS A 327 -24.50 6.11 13.06
N TYR A 328 -23.54 6.93 13.44
CA TYR A 328 -22.98 6.94 14.79
C TYR A 328 -22.84 8.36 15.33
N ALA A 329 -22.91 8.45 16.66
CA ALA A 329 -22.61 9.65 17.42
C ALA A 329 -21.95 9.25 18.75
N TYR A 330 -20.72 9.73 18.96
CA TYR A 330 -19.91 9.40 20.13
C TYR A 330 -19.38 10.66 20.79
N LYS A 331 -19.39 10.69 22.13
CA LYS A 331 -18.59 11.63 22.90
C LYS A 331 -17.22 11.01 23.11
N VAL A 332 -16.17 11.64 22.59
CA VAL A 332 -14.80 11.10 22.61
C VAL A 332 -13.84 12.05 23.31
N THR A 333 -12.82 11.50 23.97
CA THR A 333 -11.71 12.24 24.56
C THR A 333 -10.44 11.96 23.77
N VAL A 334 -9.80 13.00 23.21
CA VAL A 334 -8.61 12.86 22.38
C VAL A 334 -7.37 12.75 23.26
N LYS A 335 -6.54 11.72 23.05
CA LYS A 335 -5.30 11.46 23.80
C LYS A 335 -4.06 11.99 23.08
N SER A 336 -3.93 11.68 21.79
CA SER A 336 -2.75 12.03 21.00
C SER A 336 -3.10 12.23 19.53
N SER A 337 -2.17 12.83 18.79
CA SER A 337 -2.25 13.06 17.36
C SER A 337 -0.95 12.66 16.67
N ALA A 338 -1.05 12.13 15.45
CA ALA A 338 0.07 11.72 14.63
C ALA A 338 -0.18 12.09 13.17
N ALA A 339 0.86 12.58 12.48
CA ALA A 339 0.81 12.79 11.03
C ALA A 339 1.16 11.47 10.32
N GLU A 340 0.24 10.98 9.48
CA GLU A 340 0.38 9.75 8.71
C GLU A 340 0.21 10.06 7.21
N GLY A 341 1.32 10.37 6.52
CA GLY A 341 1.30 10.77 5.10
C GLY A 341 0.51 12.06 4.87
N ASN A 342 -0.55 11.99 4.04
CA ASN A 342 -1.45 13.12 3.74
C ASN A 342 -2.60 13.28 4.76
N PHE A 343 -2.56 12.53 5.87
CA PHE A 343 -3.60 12.51 6.88
C PHE A 343 -3.07 12.85 8.27
N MET A 344 -3.95 13.36 9.12
CA MET A 344 -3.74 13.52 10.56
C MET A 344 -4.66 12.54 11.28
N THR A 345 -4.06 11.63 12.05
CA THR A 345 -4.75 10.60 12.83
C THR A 345 -4.74 11.01 14.31
N TYR A 346 -5.90 11.02 14.94
CA TYR A 346 -6.08 11.32 16.36
C TYR A 346 -6.52 10.08 17.11
N THR A 347 -5.75 9.66 18.10
CA THR A 347 -6.14 8.57 18.99
C THR A 347 -7.06 9.13 20.06
N ALA A 348 -8.29 8.61 20.15
CA ALA A 348 -9.31 9.04 21.08
C ALA A 348 -9.93 7.85 21.83
N THR A 349 -10.62 8.12 22.93
CA THR A 349 -11.35 7.10 23.70
C THR A 349 -12.80 7.53 23.85
N ILE A 350 -13.72 6.60 23.58
CA ILE A 350 -15.16 6.85 23.71
C ILE A 350 -15.49 7.01 25.19
N ALA A 351 -16.02 8.18 25.55
CA ALA A 351 -16.58 8.44 26.87
C ALA A 351 -18.02 7.94 26.94
N GLU A 352 -18.85 8.31 25.95
CA GLU A 352 -20.27 7.96 25.90
C GLU A 352 -20.70 7.63 24.46
N VAL A 353 -21.58 6.64 24.33
CA VAL A 353 -22.22 6.27 23.06
C VAL A 353 -23.62 6.87 23.05
N LEU A 354 -23.89 7.76 22.08
CA LEU A 354 -25.17 8.47 21.98
C LEU A 354 -26.07 7.89 20.90
N LYS A 355 -25.50 7.53 19.75
CA LYS A 355 -26.19 6.84 18.66
C LYS A 355 -25.26 5.80 18.06
N ASN A 356 -25.79 4.62 17.81
CA ASN A 356 -25.12 3.59 17.04
C ASN A 356 -26.16 2.73 16.32
N THR A 357 -26.30 2.95 15.02
CA THR A 357 -27.27 2.21 14.19
C THR A 357 -26.58 1.26 13.22
N ASP A 358 -25.24 1.16 13.24
CA ASP A 358 -24.51 0.26 12.35
C ASP A 358 -24.23 -1.06 13.08
N THR A 359 -24.71 -2.17 12.52
CA THR A 359 -24.51 -3.54 13.07
C THR A 359 -23.02 -3.89 13.18
N VAL A 360 -22.19 -3.21 12.41
CA VAL A 360 -20.72 -3.29 12.42
C VAL A 360 -20.10 -2.82 13.75
N PHE A 361 -20.78 -1.96 14.49
CA PHE A 361 -20.25 -1.29 15.67
C PHE A 361 -20.95 -1.71 16.97
N GLU A 362 -21.70 -2.80 16.99
CA GLU A 362 -22.47 -3.29 18.14
C GLU A 362 -21.62 -3.51 19.42
N SER A 363 -20.30 -3.67 19.30
CA SER A 363 -19.38 -3.85 20.43
C SER A 363 -18.74 -2.56 20.97
N MET A 364 -19.13 -1.38 20.47
CA MET A 364 -18.57 -0.11 20.97
C MET A 364 -19.17 0.24 22.33
N SER A 365 -18.33 0.26 23.37
CA SER A 365 -18.70 0.66 24.72
C SER A 365 -17.89 1.86 25.17
N SER A 366 -18.30 2.48 26.28
CA SER A 366 -17.44 3.42 26.99
C SER A 366 -16.08 2.76 27.27
N GLY A 367 -14.98 3.48 26.99
CA GLY A 367 -13.60 3.00 27.16
C GLY A 367 -12.93 2.44 25.90
N THR A 368 -13.64 2.24 24.79
CA THR A 368 -13.03 1.78 23.52
C THR A 368 -12.12 2.85 22.92
N GLU A 369 -10.92 2.44 22.47
CA GLU A 369 -10.01 3.31 21.71
C GLU A 369 -10.42 3.36 20.23
N VAL A 370 -10.49 4.58 19.69
CA VAL A 370 -10.86 4.86 18.30
C VAL A 370 -9.86 5.83 17.66
N TYR A 371 -9.74 5.79 16.34
CA TYR A 371 -8.84 6.69 15.61
C TYR A 371 -9.64 7.61 14.69
N LEU A 372 -9.62 8.92 14.95
CA LEU A 372 -10.25 9.91 14.07
C LEU A 372 -9.25 10.30 12.99
N VAL A 373 -9.63 10.21 11.72
CA VAL A 373 -8.71 10.47 10.61
C VAL A 373 -9.22 11.67 9.81
N LYS A 374 -8.45 12.76 9.76
CA LYS A 374 -8.73 13.91 8.87
C LYS A 374 -7.65 14.05 7.80
N LYS A 375 -7.97 14.72 6.70
CA LYS A 375 -6.95 15.11 5.71
C LYS A 375 -6.08 16.22 6.26
N ALA A 376 -4.77 16.17 5.99
CA ALA A 376 -3.84 17.22 6.40
C ALA A 376 -4.16 18.58 5.75
N THR A 377 -4.80 18.58 4.57
CA THR A 377 -5.28 19.78 3.88
C THR A 377 -6.49 20.43 4.55
N CYS A 378 -7.20 19.74 5.45
CA CYS A 378 -8.32 20.29 6.21
C CYS A 378 -7.81 21.07 7.43
N SER A 379 -7.44 22.33 7.21
CA SER A 379 -7.01 23.26 8.27
C SER A 379 -8.15 23.67 9.21
N ASP A 380 -9.39 23.66 8.72
CA ASP A 380 -10.54 24.19 9.45
C ASP A 380 -10.95 23.29 10.64
N VAL A 381 -10.58 22.01 10.61
CA VAL A 381 -10.86 21.04 11.67
C VAL A 381 -9.70 21.03 12.67
N ASP A 382 -9.78 21.83 13.72
CA ASP A 382 -8.70 21.97 14.71
C ASP A 382 -8.95 21.12 15.97
N ILE A 383 -8.59 19.84 15.90
CA ILE A 383 -8.73 18.92 17.05
C ILE A 383 -7.47 18.99 17.92
N GLN A 384 -7.69 19.32 19.20
CA GLN A 384 -6.67 19.45 20.23
C GLN A 384 -6.62 18.22 21.16
N ASN A 385 -5.41 17.87 21.61
CA ASN A 385 -5.19 16.80 22.58
C ASN A 385 -5.75 17.17 23.96
N ASN A 386 -6.17 16.17 24.73
CA ASN A 386 -6.76 16.29 26.07
C ASN A 386 -8.08 17.10 26.12
N LYS A 387 -8.79 17.23 24.98
CA LYS A 387 -10.13 17.82 24.92
C LYS A 387 -11.18 16.78 24.54
N GLN A 388 -12.43 17.08 24.87
CA GLN A 388 -13.59 16.27 24.51
C GLN A 388 -14.31 16.84 23.29
N TYR A 389 -14.82 15.95 22.45
CA TYR A 389 -15.57 16.30 21.25
C TYR A 389 -16.77 15.37 21.10
N LEU A 390 -17.86 15.92 20.58
CA LEU A 390 -18.95 15.15 19.99
C LEU A 390 -18.57 14.88 18.52
N VAL A 391 -18.44 13.61 18.17
CA VAL A 391 -18.10 13.17 16.80
C VAL A 391 -19.25 12.35 16.26
N MET A 392 -19.77 12.77 15.12
CA MET A 392 -20.87 12.13 14.42
C MET A 392 -20.47 11.85 12.97
N GLY A 393 -20.95 10.74 12.40
CA GLY A 393 -20.66 10.44 11.01
C GLY A 393 -21.42 9.26 10.43
N ALA A 394 -21.22 9.06 9.13
CA ALA A 394 -21.91 8.06 8.33
C ALA A 394 -21.14 6.75 8.13
N SER A 395 -19.80 6.79 8.29
CA SER A 395 -18.93 5.70 7.85
C SER A 395 -17.77 5.46 8.81
N GLY A 396 -17.29 4.22 8.87
CA GLY A 396 -16.12 3.83 9.66
C GLY A 396 -15.72 2.39 9.31
N SER A 397 -14.63 1.89 9.88
CA SER A 397 -14.17 0.53 9.60
C SER A 397 -13.77 -0.22 10.86
N GLU A 398 -14.04 -1.53 10.84
CA GLU A 398 -13.82 -2.47 11.95
C GLU A 398 -12.34 -2.61 12.31
N VAL A 399 -11.44 -2.44 11.33
CA VAL A 399 -10.02 -2.68 11.54
C VAL A 399 -9.43 -1.49 12.30
N LYS A 400 -9.20 -1.69 13.61
CA LYS A 400 -8.76 -0.69 14.59
C LYS A 400 -9.78 0.42 14.90
N VAL A 401 -11.05 0.30 14.50
CA VAL A 401 -12.10 1.31 14.75
C VAL A 401 -11.65 2.73 14.38
N ARG A 402 -11.34 2.93 13.11
CA ARG A 402 -11.03 4.28 12.63
C ARG A 402 -12.32 4.93 12.10
N LEU A 403 -12.42 6.25 12.23
CA LEU A 403 -13.59 7.05 11.87
C LEU A 403 -13.10 8.21 10.97
N PRO A 404 -13.56 8.30 9.71
CA PRO A 404 -13.06 9.30 8.79
C PRO A 404 -13.82 10.60 9.05
N LEU A 405 -13.09 11.70 9.17
CA LEU A 405 -13.63 13.05 9.30
C LEU A 405 -13.75 13.68 7.92
N ASP A 406 -14.75 13.22 7.16
CA ASP A 406 -15.08 13.63 5.80
C ASP A 406 -16.34 14.52 5.75
N SER A 407 -16.95 14.75 4.57
CA SER A 407 -18.09 15.66 4.44
C SER A 407 -19.32 15.26 5.24
N ASP A 408 -19.44 13.98 5.57
CA ASP A 408 -20.59 13.42 6.28
C ASP A 408 -20.32 13.38 7.80
N ALA A 409 -19.16 13.87 8.23
CA ALA A 409 -18.77 13.94 9.62
C ALA A 409 -18.96 15.35 10.21
N LEU A 410 -19.40 15.39 11.45
CA LEU A 410 -19.49 16.60 12.26
C LEU A 410 -18.69 16.43 13.54
N VAL A 411 -17.85 17.42 13.83
CA VAL A 411 -17.04 17.47 15.05
C VAL A 411 -17.39 18.75 15.81
N ASP A 412 -17.95 18.59 17.01
CA ASP A 412 -18.35 19.69 17.89
C ASP A 412 -17.54 19.64 19.19
N LEU A 413 -16.99 20.77 19.62
CA LEU A 413 -16.20 20.86 20.85
C LEU A 413 -17.12 20.66 22.06
N TRP A 414 -16.73 19.76 22.96
CA TRP A 414 -17.38 19.57 24.25
C TRP A 414 -16.50 20.17 25.35
N PRO A 415 -16.83 21.37 25.88
CA PRO A 415 -16.02 22.00 26.91
C PRO A 415 -16.05 21.19 28.22
N THR A 416 -14.89 20.96 28.83
CA THR A 416 -14.78 20.35 30.17
C THR A 416 -14.58 21.39 31.27
N GLU A 417 -14.07 22.57 30.92
CA GLU A 417 -13.83 23.68 31.84
C GLU A 417 -14.50 24.94 31.28
N CYS A 418 -15.50 25.46 32.00
CA CYS A 418 -16.22 26.68 31.63
C CYS A 418 -15.96 27.79 32.63
N SER A 419 -15.47 28.94 32.14
CA SER A 419 -15.24 30.14 32.95
C SER A 419 -16.29 31.24 32.74
N SER A 420 -17.14 31.13 31.70
CA SER A 420 -18.18 32.10 31.37
C SER A 420 -19.59 31.50 31.50
N PRO A 421 -20.62 32.33 31.79
CA PRO A 421 -22.01 31.87 31.83
C PRO A 421 -22.48 31.31 30.49
N GLU A 422 -22.05 31.89 29.37
CA GLU A 422 -22.34 31.40 28.01
C GLU A 422 -21.81 29.98 27.78
N CYS A 423 -20.62 29.66 28.30
CA CYS A 423 -20.05 28.32 28.24
C CYS A 423 -20.84 27.33 29.10
N SER A 424 -21.29 27.75 30.28
CA SER A 424 -22.12 26.92 31.15
C SER A 424 -23.45 26.60 30.49
N ASP A 425 -24.12 27.58 29.89
CA ASP A 425 -25.39 27.39 29.18
C ASP A 425 -25.20 26.46 27.97
N TYR A 426 -24.11 26.63 27.23
CA TYR A 426 -23.76 25.74 26.11
C TYR A 426 -23.55 24.29 26.55
N THR A 427 -22.81 24.08 27.64
CA THR A 427 -22.54 22.74 28.18
C THR A 427 -23.81 22.09 28.70
N ASN A 428 -24.68 22.86 29.38
CA ASN A 428 -25.99 22.38 29.82
C ASN A 428 -26.86 21.93 28.63
N GLN A 429 -26.82 22.66 27.50
CA GLN A 429 -27.54 22.27 26.28
C GLN A 429 -26.98 20.98 25.66
N LEU A 430 -25.66 20.79 25.69
CA LEU A 430 -25.02 19.55 25.23
C LEU A 430 -25.37 18.36 26.13
N GLU A 431 -25.38 18.55 27.45
CA GLU A 431 -25.77 17.51 28.41
C GLU A 431 -27.25 17.14 28.28
N THR A 432 -28.13 18.13 28.12
CA THR A 432 -29.55 17.90 27.86
C THR A 432 -29.75 17.11 26.57
N PHE A 433 -29.07 17.51 25.48
CA PHE A 433 -29.08 16.78 24.21
C PHE A 433 -28.63 15.31 24.37
N ALA A 434 -27.53 15.07 25.07
CA ALA A 434 -27.01 13.72 25.27
C ALA A 434 -27.98 12.85 26.09
N LEU A 435 -28.58 13.43 27.13
CA LEU A 435 -29.57 12.75 27.97
C LEU A 435 -30.84 12.40 27.17
N ASP A 436 -31.40 13.37 26.44
CA ASP A 436 -32.60 13.19 25.62
C ASP A 436 -32.39 12.09 24.58
N LEU A 437 -31.24 12.11 23.88
CA LEU A 437 -30.92 11.11 22.86
C LEU A 437 -30.70 9.71 23.45
N GLN A 438 -30.16 9.60 24.67
CA GLN A 438 -29.99 8.32 25.36
C GLN A 438 -31.31 7.74 25.89
N LEU A 439 -32.25 8.58 26.30
CA LEU A 439 -33.54 8.17 26.86
C LEU A 439 -34.57 7.86 25.77
N ASP A 440 -34.75 8.79 24.83
CA ASP A 440 -35.84 8.76 23.87
C ASP A 440 -35.38 8.29 22.47
N GLY A 441 -34.07 8.26 22.23
CA GLY A 441 -33.52 7.93 20.92
C GLY A 441 -33.89 8.97 19.85
N CYS A 442 -33.82 8.56 18.59
CA CYS A 442 -34.26 9.43 17.50
C CYS A 442 -35.78 9.41 17.36
N PRO A 443 -36.43 10.58 17.23
CA PRO A 443 -37.87 10.63 17.01
C PRO A 443 -38.23 9.92 15.71
N VAL A 444 -39.25 9.05 15.77
CA VAL A 444 -39.74 8.32 14.60
C VAL A 444 -40.37 9.34 13.65
N ALA A 445 -39.81 9.49 12.45
CA ALA A 445 -40.37 10.36 11.42
C ALA A 445 -41.83 9.96 11.14
N SER A 446 -42.74 10.92 11.29
CA SER A 446 -44.18 10.76 11.04
C SER A 446 -44.48 10.65 9.55
#